data_AF-F9DRB9-F1
#
_entry.id   AF-F9DRB9-F1
#
_cell.length_a   1.000
_cell.length_b   1.000
_cell.length_c   1.000
_cell.angle_alpha   90.00
_cell.angle_beta   90.00
_cell.angle_gamma   90.00
#
_symmetry.space_group_name_H-M   'P 1'
#
loop_
_entity.id
_entity.type
_entity.pdbx_description
1 polymer ?
#
loop_
_entity_poly.entity_id
_entity_poly.type
_entity_poly.pdbx_seq_one_letter_code
_entity_poly.pdbx_strand_id
1 'polypeptide(L)'
;MTETRTRKVGLRKKFVYFIVILAVITYSTSAVFINWVQPTFFPDVKPFVFQLITYALGVLWSGVLAALFSVILTKPLQRLETAAMRVADGKIGHDIELSNSSDEIHSVAKAFRQVVVNLRSIIEQIESNFQTTVQSVDELTKETSAASGQSDAIARTISEISNGAESTASAIQETVGAIEDVRQLAMEVNSRAGQSSEHSKAMLQELHTTTEVFQSVLAGIHQMTEQSEHSLETIQVLDENAHKIGEIVELVGNIAGQTNLLALNASIEAARAGEHGKGFAVVAEEVRNLADESAKAVQMISTLVQSIQADVKKVVSEMKQQVDTASAEAKRATKTNENVQSMTETIHTMAASVVEISEIVSQQMQKIELTAKQSMEVASIAEATSAGAEEVRAATEEQVASIEQTDAKAMELKIQSEELYKVIRKFDRSVD
;
A
#
# COMPACT_ATOMS: atom_id res chain seq x y z
N MET A 1 68.44 43.58 -15.63
CA MET A 1 69.15 44.66 -16.33
C MET A 1 69.97 45.44 -15.31
N THR A 2 71.28 45.40 -15.46
CA THR A 2 72.28 45.95 -14.54
C THR A 2 72.37 47.47 -14.73
N GLU A 3 71.64 48.24 -13.91
CA GLU A 3 71.80 49.69 -13.88
C GLU A 3 73.21 50.04 -13.37
N THR A 4 73.99 50.68 -14.23
CA THR A 4 75.25 51.33 -13.90
C THR A 4 75.03 52.30 -12.74
N ARG A 5 75.54 51.92 -11.54
CA ARG A 5 75.68 52.81 -10.39
C ARG A 5 76.68 53.92 -10.75
N THR A 6 76.21 54.91 -11.49
CA THR A 6 76.82 56.24 -11.44
C THR A 6 76.83 56.64 -9.97
N ARG A 7 78.02 56.88 -9.42
CA ARG A 7 78.20 57.22 -8.00
C ARG A 7 77.66 58.63 -7.80
N LYS A 8 76.34 58.74 -7.71
CA LYS A 8 75.59 59.99 -7.64
C LYS A 8 76.02 60.79 -6.40
N VAL A 9 76.17 62.10 -6.57
CA VAL A 9 76.59 63.01 -5.51
C VAL A 9 75.41 63.20 -4.56
N GLY A 10 75.49 62.62 -3.36
CA GLY A 10 74.47 62.80 -2.33
C GLY A 10 74.34 64.26 -1.89
N LEU A 11 73.17 64.63 -1.37
CA LEU A 11 72.77 65.91 -0.82
C LEU A 11 73.84 66.47 0.10
N ARG A 12 74.35 65.66 1.04
CA ARG A 12 75.45 66.04 1.94
C ARG A 12 76.70 66.46 1.17
N LYS A 13 77.07 65.73 0.11
CA LYS A 13 78.21 66.07 -0.74
C LYS A 13 77.92 67.31 -1.58
N LYS A 14 76.69 67.51 -2.08
CA LYS A 14 76.29 68.74 -2.78
C LYS A 14 76.38 69.96 -1.86
N PHE A 15 75.95 69.84 -0.61
CA PHE A 15 76.12 70.87 0.40
C PHE A 15 77.59 71.19 0.66
N VAL A 16 78.43 70.16 0.86
CA VAL A 16 79.86 70.35 1.08
C VAL A 16 80.52 70.98 -0.15
N TYR A 17 80.21 70.50 -1.37
CA TYR A 17 80.74 71.10 -2.59
C TYR A 17 80.25 72.53 -2.79
N PHE A 18 78.99 72.83 -2.51
CA PHE A 18 78.48 74.20 -2.58
C PHE A 18 79.20 75.10 -1.58
N ILE A 19 79.34 74.70 -0.32
CA ILE A 19 80.03 75.50 0.72
C ILE A 19 81.51 75.68 0.36
N VAL A 20 82.19 74.64 -0.11
CA VAL A 20 83.61 74.70 -0.49
C VAL A 20 83.80 75.57 -1.73
N ILE A 21 82.99 75.41 -2.78
CA ILE A 21 83.05 76.23 -4.00
C ILE A 21 82.70 77.68 -3.65
N LEU A 22 81.69 77.92 -2.82
CA LEU A 22 81.30 79.24 -2.35
C LEU A 22 82.45 79.89 -1.56
N ALA A 23 83.07 79.17 -0.63
CA ALA A 23 84.21 79.66 0.15
C ALA A 23 85.41 79.96 -0.76
N VAL A 24 85.75 79.06 -1.70
CA VAL A 24 86.84 79.26 -2.66
C VAL A 24 86.58 80.49 -3.51
N ILE A 25 85.38 80.64 -4.09
CA ILE A 25 85.02 81.80 -4.91
C ILE A 25 85.07 83.08 -4.07
N THR A 26 84.48 83.07 -2.87
CA THR A 26 84.37 84.26 -2.01
C THR A 26 85.73 84.71 -1.48
N TYR A 27 86.57 83.78 -1.01
CA TYR A 27 87.92 84.11 -0.54
C TYR A 27 88.86 84.47 -1.69
N SER A 28 88.79 83.78 -2.84
CA SER A 28 89.63 84.11 -4.00
C SER A 28 89.26 85.46 -4.60
N THR A 29 87.97 85.76 -4.74
CA THR A 29 87.51 87.09 -5.19
C THR A 29 87.93 88.16 -4.19
N SER A 30 87.71 87.95 -2.88
CA SER A 30 88.16 88.90 -1.86
C SER A 30 89.69 89.13 -1.92
N ALA A 31 90.48 88.08 -2.12
CA ALA A 31 91.93 88.18 -2.26
C ALA A 31 92.35 88.99 -3.51
N VAL A 32 91.66 88.83 -4.64
CA VAL A 32 91.89 89.62 -5.87
C VAL A 32 91.53 91.09 -5.65
N PHE A 33 90.39 91.37 -5.02
CA PHE A 33 89.96 92.74 -4.74
C PHE A 33 90.91 93.46 -3.77
N ILE A 34 91.39 92.78 -2.74
CA ILE A 34 92.31 93.35 -1.75
C ILE A 34 93.73 93.52 -2.30
N ASN A 35 94.31 92.47 -2.92
CA ASN A 35 95.72 92.49 -3.31
C ASN A 35 95.98 93.10 -4.69
N TRP A 36 94.97 93.16 -5.56
CA TRP A 36 95.14 93.61 -6.94
C TRP A 36 94.30 94.85 -7.25
N VAL A 37 93.00 94.85 -6.92
CA VAL A 37 92.11 95.98 -7.28
C VAL A 37 92.35 97.22 -6.42
N GLN A 38 92.49 97.06 -5.10
CA GLN A 38 92.71 98.18 -4.19
C GLN A 38 93.95 99.01 -4.57
N PRO A 39 95.18 98.45 -4.68
CA PRO A 39 96.37 99.26 -4.97
C PRO A 39 96.36 99.88 -6.37
N THR A 40 95.69 99.25 -7.35
CA THR A 40 95.69 99.73 -8.75
C THR A 40 94.64 100.81 -9.01
N PHE A 41 93.47 100.75 -8.38
CA PHE A 41 92.35 101.65 -8.69
C PHE A 41 91.96 102.59 -7.55
N PHE A 42 92.29 102.26 -6.30
CA PHE A 42 91.90 103.04 -5.11
C PHE A 42 93.08 103.30 -4.15
N PRO A 43 94.17 103.94 -4.61
CA PRO A 43 95.37 104.14 -3.79
C PRO A 43 95.16 105.09 -2.59
N ASP A 44 94.20 106.02 -2.67
CA ASP A 44 93.94 107.02 -1.61
C ASP A 44 93.01 106.52 -0.48
N VAL A 45 92.44 105.31 -0.62
CA VAL A 45 91.56 104.74 0.39
C VAL A 45 92.39 103.96 1.40
N LYS A 46 92.21 104.25 2.70
CA LYS A 46 92.88 103.52 3.78
C LYS A 46 92.68 102.01 3.60
N PRO A 47 93.75 101.19 3.60
CA PRO A 47 93.66 99.74 3.37
C PRO A 47 92.64 99.04 4.27
N PHE A 48 92.53 99.50 5.51
CA PHE A 48 91.56 98.98 6.47
C PHE A 48 90.09 99.19 6.06
N VAL A 49 89.75 100.35 5.47
CA VAL A 49 88.37 100.67 5.07
C VAL A 49 87.94 99.86 3.85
N PHE A 50 88.85 99.67 2.88
CA PHE A 50 88.55 98.90 1.67
C PHE A 50 88.40 97.39 1.96
N GLN A 51 89.22 96.85 2.87
CA GLN A 51 89.09 95.46 3.34
C GLN A 51 87.74 95.21 4.01
N LEU A 52 87.28 96.14 4.87
CA LEU A 52 85.98 96.05 5.54
C LEU A 52 84.82 96.00 4.54
N ILE A 53 84.86 96.84 3.50
CA ILE A 53 83.83 96.89 2.44
C ILE A 53 83.83 95.62 1.59
N THR A 54 85.01 95.09 1.26
CA THR A 54 85.14 93.86 0.46
C THR A 54 84.62 92.65 1.23
N TYR A 55 84.91 92.55 2.53
CA TYR A 55 84.33 91.50 3.37
C TYR A 55 82.82 91.65 3.53
N ALA A 56 82.30 92.88 3.70
CA ALA A 56 80.86 93.12 3.76
C ALA A 56 80.14 92.70 2.46
N LEU A 57 80.70 93.04 1.29
CA LEU A 57 80.18 92.62 -0.02
C LEU A 57 80.30 91.10 -0.23
N GLY A 58 81.39 90.48 0.21
CA GLY A 58 81.58 89.03 0.16
C GLY A 58 80.54 88.28 1.00
N VAL A 59 80.22 88.78 2.19
CA VAL A 59 79.14 88.23 3.02
C VAL A 59 77.78 88.39 2.34
N LEU A 60 77.51 89.56 1.75
CA LEU A 60 76.25 89.83 1.05
C LEU A 60 76.04 88.91 -0.15
N TRP A 61 77.05 88.77 -1.02
CA TRP A 61 76.98 87.87 -2.18
C TRP A 61 76.89 86.39 -1.78
N SER A 62 77.59 85.99 -0.71
CA SER A 62 77.47 84.64 -0.14
C SER A 62 76.06 84.35 0.36
N GLY A 63 75.40 85.33 0.98
CA GLY A 63 74.01 85.23 1.41
C GLY A 63 73.05 85.05 0.23
N VAL A 64 73.23 85.79 -0.87
CA VAL A 64 72.41 85.66 -2.09
C VAL A 64 72.58 84.28 -2.73
N LEU A 65 73.81 83.79 -2.87
CA LEU A 65 74.07 82.45 -3.42
C LEU A 65 73.52 81.33 -2.52
N ALA A 66 73.65 81.48 -1.19
CA ALA A 66 73.06 80.55 -0.23
C ALA A 66 71.52 80.54 -0.32
N ALA A 67 70.88 81.69 -0.53
CA ALA A 67 69.44 81.79 -0.75
C ALA A 67 69.00 81.08 -2.04
N LEU A 68 69.73 81.30 -3.15
CA LEU A 68 69.45 80.62 -4.43
C LEU A 68 69.63 79.10 -4.33
N PHE A 69 70.69 78.64 -3.67
CA PHE A 69 70.93 77.22 -3.44
C PHE A 69 69.90 76.59 -2.49
N SER A 70 69.47 77.34 -1.46
CA SER A 70 68.37 76.94 -0.58
C SER A 70 67.09 76.67 -1.37
N VAL A 71 66.71 77.54 -2.32
CA VAL A 71 65.53 77.35 -3.18
C VAL A 71 65.62 76.08 -4.04
N ILE A 72 66.81 75.70 -4.49
CA ILE A 72 67.03 74.47 -5.29
C ILE A 72 66.80 73.21 -4.44
N LEU A 73 67.09 73.27 -3.14
CA LEU A 73 66.96 72.16 -2.20
C LEU A 73 65.58 72.08 -1.53
N THR A 74 65.00 73.24 -1.19
CA THR A 74 63.73 73.33 -0.46
C THR A 74 62.53 73.10 -1.37
N LYS A 75 62.56 73.55 -2.64
CA LYS A 75 61.44 73.32 -3.58
C LYS A 75 61.07 71.84 -3.75
N PRO A 76 62.02 70.91 -4.00
CA PRO A 76 61.69 69.48 -4.07
C PRO A 76 61.16 68.91 -2.75
N LEU A 77 61.64 69.39 -1.60
CA LEU A 77 61.15 68.97 -0.28
C LEU A 77 59.73 69.47 0.00
N GLN A 78 59.45 70.73 -0.31
CA GLN A 78 58.10 71.31 -0.19
C GLN A 78 57.08 70.61 -1.09
N ARG A 79 57.48 70.19 -2.30
CA ARG A 79 56.63 69.38 -3.18
C ARG A 79 56.35 68.01 -2.58
N LEU A 80 57.37 67.34 -2.03
CA LEU A 80 57.20 66.05 -1.38
C LEU A 80 56.35 66.16 -0.11
N GLU A 81 56.53 67.21 0.68
CA GLU A 81 55.70 67.55 1.84
C GLU A 81 54.24 67.78 1.43
N THR A 82 54.00 68.59 0.39
CA THR A 82 52.66 68.83 -0.14
C THR A 82 52.02 67.53 -0.64
N ALA A 83 52.77 66.68 -1.33
CA ALA A 83 52.28 65.38 -1.77
C ALA A 83 51.98 64.45 -0.57
N ALA A 84 52.80 64.48 0.47
CA ALA A 84 52.57 63.72 1.69
C ALA A 84 51.32 64.20 2.45
N MET A 85 51.09 65.51 2.53
CA MET A 85 49.87 66.08 3.11
C MET A 85 48.63 65.69 2.32
N ARG A 86 48.68 65.72 0.98
CA ARG A 86 47.56 65.26 0.13
C ARG A 86 47.22 63.80 0.38
N VAL A 87 48.23 62.93 0.46
CA VAL A 87 48.04 61.50 0.78
C VAL A 87 47.49 61.32 2.20
N ALA A 88 47.93 62.11 3.17
CA ALA A 88 47.40 62.10 4.53
C ALA A 88 45.93 62.55 4.61
N ASP A 89 45.52 63.50 3.75
CA ASP A 89 44.13 63.93 3.58
C ASP A 89 43.29 62.92 2.76
N GLY A 90 43.87 61.77 2.38
CA GLY A 90 43.20 60.74 1.59
C GLY A 90 43.20 61.00 0.08
N LYS A 91 43.76 62.12 -0.40
CA LYS A 91 43.85 62.45 -1.84
C LYS A 91 45.04 61.75 -2.48
N ILE A 92 44.79 60.53 -2.95
CA ILE A 92 45.81 59.66 -3.51
C ILE A 92 45.79 59.61 -5.03
N GLY A 93 44.90 60.30 -5.75
CA GLY A 93 44.81 60.21 -7.22
C GLY A 93 46.03 60.76 -7.99
N HIS A 94 46.71 61.77 -7.46
CA HIS A 94 47.86 62.42 -8.10
C HIS A 94 49.17 61.66 -7.90
N ASP A 95 49.95 61.45 -8.95
CA ASP A 95 51.29 60.85 -8.84
C ASP A 95 52.30 61.85 -8.24
N ILE A 96 53.30 61.32 -7.55
CA ILE A 96 54.37 62.14 -6.93
C ILE A 96 55.39 62.49 -8.01
N GLU A 97 55.52 63.77 -8.35
CA GLU A 97 56.56 64.23 -9.27
C GLU A 97 57.96 63.88 -8.75
N LEU A 98 58.77 63.18 -9.55
CA LEU A 98 60.16 62.95 -9.22
C LEU A 98 60.99 64.18 -9.59
N SER A 99 61.79 64.64 -8.64
CA SER A 99 62.84 65.61 -8.93
C SER A 99 63.84 65.01 -9.92
N ASN A 100 64.30 65.81 -10.89
CA ASN A 100 65.42 65.46 -11.79
C ASN A 100 66.76 65.34 -11.05
N SER A 101 66.78 65.68 -9.76
CA SER A 101 67.93 65.48 -8.90
C SER A 101 68.20 63.99 -8.69
N SER A 102 69.47 63.61 -8.62
CA SER A 102 69.89 62.23 -8.41
C SER A 102 70.34 61.95 -6.97
N ASP A 103 69.74 62.61 -5.99
CA ASP A 103 70.13 62.59 -4.57
C ASP A 103 69.11 61.86 -3.67
N GLU A 104 69.31 61.94 -2.36
CA GLU A 104 68.51 61.32 -1.33
C GLU A 104 67.04 61.78 -1.40
N ILE A 105 66.76 63.04 -1.79
CA ILE A 105 65.39 63.54 -1.96
C ILE A 105 64.67 62.76 -3.07
N HIS A 106 65.35 62.48 -4.18
CA HIS A 106 64.80 61.63 -5.23
C HIS A 106 64.55 60.20 -4.75
N SER A 107 65.46 59.63 -3.94
CA SER A 107 65.26 58.29 -3.38
C SER A 107 64.05 58.22 -2.45
N VAL A 108 63.84 59.24 -1.61
CA VAL A 108 62.66 59.32 -0.72
C VAL A 108 61.38 59.55 -1.54
N ALA A 109 61.41 60.44 -2.54
CA ALA A 109 60.26 60.65 -3.42
C ALA A 109 59.88 59.38 -4.19
N LYS A 110 60.85 58.60 -4.66
CA LYS A 110 60.62 57.29 -5.31
C LYS A 110 60.01 56.27 -4.34
N ALA A 111 60.53 56.17 -3.12
CA ALA A 111 59.99 55.27 -2.10
C ALA A 111 58.56 55.67 -1.71
N PHE A 112 58.31 56.97 -1.52
CA PHE A 112 56.99 57.51 -1.20
C PHE A 112 55.99 57.28 -2.35
N ARG A 113 56.42 57.42 -3.60
CA ARG A 113 55.61 57.03 -4.77
C ARG A 113 55.18 55.58 -4.71
N GLN A 114 56.10 54.67 -4.38
CA GLN A 114 55.75 53.25 -4.27
C GLN A 114 54.71 53.00 -3.17
N VAL A 115 54.78 53.73 -2.05
CA VAL A 115 53.75 53.66 -0.99
C VAL A 115 52.40 54.08 -1.55
N VAL A 116 52.31 55.20 -2.27
CA VAL A 116 51.04 55.67 -2.86
C VAL A 116 50.48 54.66 -3.88
N VAL A 117 51.33 54.09 -4.74
CA VAL A 117 50.92 53.04 -5.70
C VAL A 117 50.38 51.80 -4.98
N ASN A 118 51.08 51.32 -3.94
CA ASN A 118 50.63 50.18 -3.16
C ASN A 118 49.31 50.48 -2.44
N LEU A 119 49.14 51.70 -1.91
CA LEU A 119 47.94 52.12 -1.19
C LEU A 119 46.72 52.20 -2.14
N ARG A 120 46.91 52.71 -3.37
CA ARG A 120 45.88 52.65 -4.43
C ARG A 120 45.48 51.21 -4.76
N SER A 121 46.46 50.33 -4.94
CA SER A 121 46.21 48.92 -5.27
C SER A 121 45.46 48.19 -4.15
N ILE A 122 45.81 48.45 -2.88
CA ILE A 122 45.08 47.92 -1.71
C ILE A 122 43.62 48.40 -1.75
N ILE A 123 43.39 49.70 -1.97
CA ILE A 123 42.03 50.26 -2.03
C ILE A 123 41.22 49.63 -3.17
N GLU A 124 41.81 49.48 -4.35
CA GLU A 124 41.17 48.84 -5.50
C GLU A 124 40.81 47.38 -5.23
N GLN A 125 41.71 46.62 -4.60
CA GLN A 125 41.43 45.25 -4.19
C GLN A 125 40.31 45.18 -3.15
N ILE A 126 40.28 46.08 -2.16
CA ILE A 126 39.21 46.06 -1.16
C ILE A 126 37.87 46.47 -1.77
N GLU A 127 37.84 47.42 -2.71
CA GLU A 127 36.61 47.79 -3.42
C GLU A 127 36.07 46.63 -4.28
N SER A 128 36.93 45.92 -5.00
CA SER A 128 36.56 44.72 -5.74
C SER A 128 36.00 43.64 -4.80
N ASN A 129 36.71 43.35 -3.70
CA ASN A 129 36.26 42.38 -2.71
C ASN A 129 34.92 42.77 -2.08
N PHE A 130 34.70 44.06 -1.80
CA PHE A 130 33.41 44.56 -1.31
C PHE A 130 32.27 44.26 -2.28
N GLN A 131 32.45 44.56 -3.58
CA GLN A 131 31.43 44.27 -4.59
C GLN A 131 31.12 42.77 -4.67
N THR A 132 32.15 41.91 -4.66
CA THR A 132 31.97 40.47 -4.62
C THR A 132 31.23 40.03 -3.35
N THR A 133 31.59 40.56 -2.17
CA THR A 133 30.89 40.22 -0.92
C THR A 133 29.42 40.64 -0.95
N VAL A 134 29.09 41.83 -1.45
CA VAL A 134 27.69 42.28 -1.58
C VAL A 134 26.91 41.37 -2.51
N GLN A 135 27.48 40.98 -3.65
CA GLN A 135 26.84 40.04 -4.57
C GLN A 135 26.62 38.67 -3.92
N SER A 136 27.64 38.12 -3.26
CA SER A 136 27.53 36.83 -2.57
C SER A 136 26.50 36.84 -1.45
N VAL A 137 26.35 37.95 -0.72
CA VAL A 137 25.29 38.07 0.31
C VAL A 137 23.90 38.13 -0.32
N ASP A 138 23.71 38.85 -1.44
CA ASP A 138 22.42 38.89 -2.14
C ASP A 138 22.02 37.51 -2.68
N GLU A 139 22.98 36.77 -3.24
CA GLU A 139 22.78 35.37 -3.65
C GLU A 139 22.44 34.48 -2.46
N LEU A 140 23.18 34.57 -1.35
CA LEU A 140 22.93 33.82 -0.13
C LEU A 140 21.54 34.12 0.48
N THR A 141 21.08 35.36 0.42
CA THR A 141 19.74 35.78 0.90
C THR A 141 18.63 35.13 0.05
N LYS A 142 18.82 35.03 -1.27
CA LYS A 142 17.88 34.33 -2.16
C LYS A 142 17.85 32.83 -1.90
N GLU A 143 19.02 32.21 -1.72
CA GLU A 143 19.13 30.78 -1.43
C GLU A 143 18.52 30.41 -0.08
N THR A 144 18.77 31.20 0.96
CA THR A 144 18.17 31.01 2.30
C THR A 144 16.65 31.19 2.28
N SER A 145 16.14 32.18 1.55
CA SER A 145 14.68 32.36 1.36
C SER A 145 14.04 31.17 0.64
N ALA A 146 14.69 30.66 -0.42
CA ALA A 146 14.22 29.47 -1.13
C ALA A 146 14.27 28.21 -0.25
N ALA A 147 15.34 28.04 0.52
CA ALA A 147 15.50 26.94 1.47
C ALA A 147 14.41 26.97 2.56
N SER A 148 14.07 28.15 3.08
CA SER A 148 12.98 28.32 4.05
C SER A 148 11.63 27.87 3.48
N GLY A 149 11.30 28.30 2.26
CA GLY A 149 10.07 27.86 1.59
C GLY A 149 10.04 26.35 1.32
N GLN A 150 11.18 25.73 1.04
CA GLN A 150 11.30 24.28 0.89
C GLN A 150 11.10 23.55 2.23
N SER A 151 11.65 24.07 3.33
CA SER A 151 11.43 23.52 4.68
C SER A 151 9.96 23.58 5.08
N ASP A 152 9.24 24.66 4.76
CA ASP A 152 7.79 24.74 4.98
C ASP A 152 7.01 23.67 4.19
N ALA A 153 7.41 23.41 2.94
CA ALA A 153 6.80 22.36 2.13
C ALA A 153 7.06 20.96 2.70
N ILE A 154 8.28 20.72 3.20
CA ILE A 154 8.64 19.48 3.91
C ILE A 154 7.78 19.32 5.18
N ALA A 155 7.62 20.38 5.97
CA ALA A 155 6.81 20.36 7.19
C ALA A 155 5.32 20.04 6.91
N ARG A 156 4.76 20.54 5.81
CA ARG A 156 3.40 20.16 5.38
C ARG A 156 3.31 18.70 4.98
N THR A 157 4.27 18.25 4.17
CA THR A 157 4.31 16.87 3.66
C THR A 157 4.48 15.88 4.82
N ILE A 158 5.30 16.20 5.82
CA ILE A 158 5.51 15.32 6.98
C ILE A 158 4.27 15.24 7.88
N SER A 159 3.51 16.33 7.99
CA SER A 159 2.21 16.33 8.67
C SER A 159 1.20 15.44 7.96
N GLU A 160 1.14 15.49 6.62
CA GLU A 160 0.30 14.59 5.83
C GLU A 160 0.71 13.12 6.00
N ILE A 161 2.02 12.83 6.00
CA ILE A 161 2.55 11.48 6.24
C ILE A 161 2.16 10.98 7.64
N SER A 162 2.31 11.81 8.67
CA SER A 162 1.94 11.44 10.05
C SER A 162 0.44 11.13 10.16
N ASN A 163 -0.42 11.99 9.59
CA ASN A 163 -1.87 11.77 9.60
C ASN A 163 -2.26 10.51 8.80
N GLY A 164 -1.59 10.24 7.68
CA GLY A 164 -1.77 9.03 6.89
C GLY A 164 -1.35 7.76 7.65
N ALA A 165 -0.25 7.83 8.40
CA ALA A 165 0.20 6.74 9.26
C ALA A 165 -0.79 6.45 10.39
N GLU A 166 -1.30 7.48 11.07
CA GLU A 166 -2.32 7.33 12.12
C GLU A 166 -3.63 6.73 11.56
N SER A 167 -4.08 7.23 10.41
CA SER A 167 -5.25 6.69 9.72
C SER A 167 -5.06 5.22 9.32
N THR A 168 -3.85 4.86 8.88
CA THR A 168 -3.50 3.47 8.55
C THR A 168 -3.54 2.59 9.79
N ALA A 169 -2.99 3.04 10.92
CA ALA A 169 -3.04 2.31 12.18
C ALA A 169 -4.49 2.06 12.64
N SER A 170 -5.36 3.07 12.56
CA SER A 170 -6.78 2.94 12.88
C SER A 170 -7.50 1.94 11.95
N ALA A 171 -7.28 2.05 10.64
CA ALA A 171 -7.88 1.13 9.65
C ALA A 171 -7.44 -0.32 9.86
N ILE A 172 -6.18 -0.52 10.29
CA ILE A 172 -5.67 -1.86 10.63
C ILE A 172 -6.32 -2.41 11.90
N GLN A 173 -6.58 -1.59 12.92
CA GLN A 173 -7.33 -2.04 14.10
C GLN A 173 -8.74 -2.52 13.73
N GLU A 174 -9.44 -1.79 12.88
CA GLU A 174 -10.75 -2.22 12.34
C GLU A 174 -10.63 -3.53 11.55
N THR A 175 -9.58 -3.65 10.74
CA THR A 175 -9.30 -4.87 9.96
C THR A 175 -9.08 -6.08 10.87
N VAL A 176 -8.32 -5.92 11.97
CA VAL A 176 -8.11 -6.99 12.96
C VAL A 176 -9.43 -7.40 13.62
N GLY A 177 -10.30 -6.44 13.94
CA GLY A 177 -11.64 -6.72 14.44
C GLY A 177 -12.48 -7.54 13.45
N ALA A 178 -12.50 -7.13 12.18
CA ALA A 178 -13.21 -7.86 11.13
C ALA A 178 -12.64 -9.28 10.91
N ILE A 179 -11.33 -9.46 11.03
CA ILE A 179 -10.69 -10.79 10.93
C ILE A 179 -11.18 -11.71 12.05
N GLU A 180 -11.32 -11.20 13.27
CA GLU A 180 -11.84 -11.95 14.41
C GLU A 180 -13.30 -12.37 14.20
N ASP A 181 -14.13 -11.49 13.65
CA ASP A 181 -15.51 -11.82 13.28
C ASP A 181 -15.56 -12.95 12.23
N VAL A 182 -14.71 -12.89 11.20
CA VAL A 182 -14.63 -13.96 10.18
C VAL A 182 -14.12 -15.27 10.79
N ARG A 183 -13.19 -15.21 11.75
CA ARG A 183 -12.71 -16.38 12.49
C ARG A 183 -13.86 -17.06 13.22
N GLN A 184 -14.68 -16.29 13.94
CA GLN A 184 -15.84 -16.80 14.66
C GLN A 184 -16.88 -17.42 13.71
N LEU A 185 -17.19 -16.73 12.60
CA LEU A 185 -18.13 -17.24 11.59
C LEU A 185 -17.67 -18.58 11.01
N ALA A 186 -16.39 -18.73 10.71
CA ALA A 186 -15.88 -19.97 10.18
C ALA A 186 -15.92 -21.11 11.22
N MET A 187 -15.66 -20.83 12.49
CA MET A 187 -15.86 -21.82 13.57
C MET A 187 -17.32 -22.27 13.64
N GLU A 188 -18.27 -21.35 13.48
CA GLU A 188 -19.69 -21.68 13.42
C GLU A 188 -20.03 -22.54 12.20
N VAL A 189 -19.52 -22.20 11.01
CA VAL A 189 -19.70 -23.02 9.79
C VAL A 189 -19.15 -24.42 9.99
N ASN A 190 -17.97 -24.58 10.59
CA ASN A 190 -17.38 -25.89 10.88
C ASN A 190 -18.25 -26.70 11.86
N SER A 191 -18.80 -26.04 12.89
CA SER A 191 -19.71 -26.69 13.84
C SER A 191 -20.99 -27.17 13.15
N ARG A 192 -21.59 -26.33 12.30
CA ARG A 192 -22.79 -26.68 11.51
C ARG A 192 -22.50 -27.79 10.50
N ALA A 193 -21.32 -27.80 9.88
CA ALA A 193 -20.87 -28.90 9.02
C ALA A 193 -20.80 -30.22 9.81
N GLY A 194 -20.22 -30.20 11.01
CA GLY A 194 -20.23 -31.35 11.92
C GLY A 194 -21.63 -31.88 12.24
N GLN A 195 -22.58 -30.99 12.55
CA GLN A 195 -23.98 -31.37 12.78
C GLN A 195 -24.64 -31.98 11.53
N SER A 196 -24.42 -31.39 10.36
CA SER A 196 -24.94 -31.92 9.08
C SER A 196 -24.37 -33.29 8.75
N SER A 197 -23.12 -33.57 9.13
CA SER A 197 -22.49 -34.88 8.96
C SER A 197 -23.21 -35.95 9.81
N GLU A 198 -23.46 -35.66 11.09
CA GLU A 198 -24.20 -36.56 11.98
C GLU A 198 -25.65 -36.78 11.50
N HIS A 199 -26.32 -35.73 11.03
CA HIS A 199 -27.66 -35.87 10.43
C HIS A 199 -27.65 -36.73 9.16
N SER A 200 -26.64 -36.58 8.30
CA SER A 200 -26.49 -37.41 7.09
C SER A 200 -26.29 -38.88 7.46
N LYS A 201 -25.47 -39.16 8.48
CA LYS A 201 -25.24 -40.51 8.99
C LYS A 201 -26.51 -41.13 9.57
N ALA A 202 -27.27 -40.37 10.36
CA ALA A 202 -28.55 -40.82 10.91
C ALA A 202 -29.58 -41.12 9.81
N MET A 203 -29.66 -40.27 8.78
CA MET A 203 -30.54 -40.51 7.63
C MET A 203 -30.16 -41.76 6.84
N LEU A 204 -28.86 -42.01 6.61
CA LEU A 204 -28.42 -43.24 5.94
C LEU A 204 -28.82 -44.50 6.72
N GLN A 205 -28.73 -44.45 8.06
CA GLN A 205 -29.17 -45.55 8.90
C GLN A 205 -30.70 -45.79 8.79
N GLU A 206 -31.50 -44.72 8.83
CA GLU A 206 -32.95 -44.81 8.69
C GLU A 206 -33.38 -45.35 7.31
N LEU A 207 -32.70 -44.93 6.23
CA LEU A 207 -32.95 -45.44 4.88
C LEU A 207 -32.56 -46.91 4.74
N HIS A 208 -31.51 -47.35 5.43
CA HIS A 208 -31.14 -48.76 5.47
C HIS A 208 -32.25 -49.60 6.11
N THR A 209 -32.74 -49.20 7.29
CA THR A 209 -33.89 -49.86 7.94
C THR A 209 -35.14 -49.81 7.07
N THR A 210 -35.41 -48.69 6.41
CA THR A 210 -36.54 -48.54 5.48
C THR A 210 -36.44 -49.54 4.32
N THR A 211 -35.25 -49.73 3.77
CA THR A 211 -34.98 -50.71 2.69
C THR A 211 -35.28 -52.13 3.14
N GLU A 212 -34.85 -52.52 4.35
CA GLU A 212 -35.15 -53.83 4.93
C GLU A 212 -36.66 -54.06 5.11
N VAL A 213 -37.38 -53.05 5.58
CA VAL A 213 -38.85 -53.11 5.72
C VAL A 213 -39.53 -53.33 4.37
N PHE A 214 -39.12 -52.62 3.31
CA PHE A 214 -39.70 -52.82 1.97
C PHE A 214 -39.40 -54.20 1.39
N GLN A 215 -38.20 -54.73 1.61
CA GLN A 215 -37.86 -56.11 1.23
C GLN A 215 -38.77 -57.12 1.95
N SER A 216 -39.04 -56.93 3.24
CA SER A 216 -39.96 -57.77 4.00
C SER A 216 -41.40 -57.68 3.48
N VAL A 217 -41.88 -56.48 3.14
CA VAL A 217 -43.21 -56.28 2.54
C VAL A 217 -43.33 -56.99 1.19
N LEU A 218 -42.31 -56.87 0.34
CA LEU A 218 -42.29 -57.56 -0.96
C LEU A 218 -42.31 -59.08 -0.79
N ALA A 219 -41.53 -59.62 0.15
CA ALA A 219 -41.56 -61.05 0.47
C ALA A 219 -42.95 -61.50 0.96
N GLY A 220 -43.60 -60.71 1.81
CA GLY A 220 -44.96 -60.97 2.29
C GLY A 220 -46.01 -60.96 1.17
N ILE A 221 -45.91 -60.03 0.22
CA ILE A 221 -46.81 -59.98 -0.95
C ILE A 221 -46.60 -61.20 -1.86
N HIS A 222 -45.35 -61.62 -2.09
CA HIS A 222 -45.06 -62.83 -2.85
C HIS A 222 -45.66 -64.07 -2.20
N GLN A 223 -45.45 -64.24 -0.89
CA GLN A 223 -46.02 -65.36 -0.14
C GLN A 223 -47.56 -65.36 -0.19
N MET A 224 -48.19 -64.19 -0.06
CA MET A 224 -49.65 -64.05 -0.16
C MET A 224 -50.18 -64.43 -1.55
N THR A 225 -49.44 -64.08 -2.61
CA THR A 225 -49.81 -64.42 -3.99
C THR A 225 -49.74 -65.92 -4.21
N GLU A 226 -48.66 -66.57 -3.76
CA GLU A 226 -48.49 -68.04 -3.82
C GLU A 226 -49.59 -68.78 -3.05
N GLN A 227 -49.94 -68.31 -1.85
CA GLN A 227 -51.05 -68.88 -1.06
C GLN A 227 -52.41 -68.71 -1.76
N SER A 228 -52.62 -67.58 -2.44
CA SER A 228 -53.86 -67.33 -3.19
C SER A 228 -53.97 -68.22 -4.42
N GLU A 229 -52.86 -68.45 -5.13
CA GLU A 229 -52.79 -69.40 -6.26
C GLU A 229 -53.09 -70.83 -5.83
N HIS A 230 -52.49 -71.31 -4.73
CA HIS A 230 -52.79 -72.63 -4.17
C HIS A 230 -54.25 -72.75 -3.72
N SER A 231 -54.82 -71.67 -3.18
CA SER A 231 -56.25 -71.64 -2.80
C SER A 231 -57.17 -71.72 -4.02
N LEU A 232 -56.81 -71.06 -5.13
CA LEU A 232 -57.53 -71.14 -6.41
C LEU A 232 -57.55 -72.58 -6.96
N GLU A 233 -56.42 -73.29 -6.89
CA GLU A 233 -56.34 -74.70 -7.30
C GLU A 233 -57.29 -75.58 -6.46
N THR A 234 -57.29 -75.38 -5.14
CA THR A 234 -58.18 -76.12 -4.23
C THR A 234 -59.66 -75.83 -4.52
N ILE A 235 -60.00 -74.59 -4.84
CA ILE A 235 -61.37 -74.19 -5.20
C ILE A 235 -61.79 -74.75 -6.56
N GLN A 236 -60.89 -74.86 -7.53
CA GLN A 236 -61.18 -75.50 -8.81
C GLN A 236 -61.55 -76.97 -8.63
N VAL A 237 -60.84 -77.69 -7.75
CA VAL A 237 -61.20 -79.07 -7.39
C VAL A 237 -62.58 -79.13 -6.73
N LEU A 238 -62.94 -78.15 -5.90
CA LEU A 238 -64.28 -78.05 -5.30
C LEU A 238 -65.37 -77.78 -6.36
N ASP A 239 -65.10 -76.93 -7.35
CA ASP A 239 -66.00 -76.66 -8.49
C ASP A 239 -66.28 -77.94 -9.29
N GLU A 240 -65.22 -78.69 -9.64
CA GLU A 240 -65.34 -79.97 -10.34
C GLU A 240 -66.14 -80.99 -9.54
N ASN A 241 -65.90 -81.09 -8.24
CA ASN A 241 -66.63 -81.98 -7.36
C ASN A 241 -68.10 -81.59 -7.26
N ALA A 242 -68.41 -80.30 -7.14
CA ALA A 242 -69.78 -79.80 -7.15
C ALA A 242 -70.49 -80.11 -8.49
N HIS A 243 -69.77 -80.01 -9.62
CA HIS A 243 -70.31 -80.39 -10.93
C HIS A 243 -70.64 -81.89 -11.01
N LYS A 244 -69.71 -82.75 -10.58
CA LYS A 244 -69.91 -84.21 -10.51
C LYS A 244 -71.08 -84.59 -9.61
N ILE A 245 -71.23 -83.93 -8.45
CA ILE A 245 -72.37 -84.15 -7.57
C ILE A 245 -73.67 -83.71 -8.27
N GLY A 246 -73.67 -82.60 -8.99
CA GLY A 246 -74.81 -82.15 -9.79
C GLY A 246 -75.28 -83.19 -10.82
N GLU A 247 -74.34 -83.78 -11.57
CA GLU A 247 -74.63 -84.86 -12.53
C GLU A 247 -75.23 -86.10 -11.86
N ILE A 248 -74.69 -86.49 -10.69
CA ILE A 248 -75.22 -87.62 -9.91
C ILE A 248 -76.64 -87.32 -9.43
N VAL A 249 -76.90 -86.11 -8.95
CA VAL A 249 -78.21 -85.68 -8.44
C VAL A 249 -79.25 -85.67 -9.57
N GLU A 250 -78.87 -85.23 -10.77
CA GLU A 250 -79.73 -85.29 -11.96
C GLU A 250 -80.06 -86.74 -12.36
N LEU A 251 -79.07 -87.63 -12.37
CA LEU A 251 -79.27 -89.06 -12.63
C LEU A 251 -80.22 -89.70 -11.60
N VAL A 252 -80.01 -89.43 -10.30
CA VAL A 252 -80.88 -89.95 -9.23
C VAL A 252 -82.30 -89.38 -9.36
N GLY A 253 -82.44 -88.11 -9.76
CA GLY A 253 -83.74 -87.50 -10.07
C GLY A 253 -84.47 -88.20 -11.21
N ASN A 254 -83.76 -88.51 -12.29
CA ASN A 254 -84.30 -89.27 -13.43
C ASN A 254 -84.72 -90.69 -13.01
N ILE A 255 -83.94 -91.37 -12.16
CA ILE A 255 -84.29 -92.68 -11.60
C ILE A 255 -85.53 -92.58 -10.70
N ALA A 256 -85.62 -91.58 -9.82
CA ALA A 256 -86.78 -91.34 -8.97
C ALA A 256 -88.04 -91.08 -9.83
N GLY A 257 -87.93 -90.27 -10.89
CA GLY A 257 -89.02 -90.03 -11.84
C GLY A 257 -89.47 -91.29 -12.59
N GLN A 258 -88.53 -92.10 -13.08
CA GLN A 258 -88.83 -93.39 -13.71
C GLN A 258 -89.47 -94.36 -12.71
N THR A 259 -88.98 -94.40 -11.47
CA THR A 259 -89.51 -95.26 -10.41
C THR A 259 -90.93 -94.85 -10.04
N ASN A 260 -91.21 -93.54 -9.97
CA ASN A 260 -92.56 -93.01 -9.75
C ASN A 260 -93.52 -93.41 -10.88
N LEU A 261 -93.08 -93.31 -12.15
CA LEU A 261 -93.88 -93.74 -13.31
C LEU A 261 -94.11 -95.27 -13.33
N LEU A 262 -93.09 -96.06 -13.00
CA LEU A 262 -93.20 -97.52 -12.87
C LEU A 262 -94.16 -97.92 -11.74
N ALA A 263 -94.03 -97.26 -10.58
CA ALA A 263 -94.91 -97.47 -9.43
C ALA A 263 -96.35 -97.06 -9.73
N LEU A 264 -96.57 -95.94 -10.44
CA LEU A 264 -97.89 -95.50 -10.88
C LEU A 264 -98.53 -96.53 -11.83
N ASN A 265 -97.77 -97.01 -12.83
CA ASN A 265 -98.25 -98.04 -13.74
C ASN A 265 -98.58 -99.35 -13.00
N ALA A 266 -97.77 -99.73 -12.00
CA ALA A 266 -98.02 -100.89 -11.16
C ALA A 266 -99.26 -100.72 -10.27
N SER A 267 -99.46 -99.53 -9.67
CA SER A 267 -100.67 -99.20 -8.89
C SER A 267 -101.93 -99.25 -9.76
N ILE A 268 -101.87 -98.74 -11.00
CA ILE A 268 -102.99 -98.80 -11.96
C ILE A 268 -103.34 -100.25 -12.31
N GLU A 269 -102.34 -101.07 -12.65
CA GLU A 269 -102.60 -102.47 -13.05
C GLU A 269 -103.03 -103.34 -11.85
N ALA A 270 -102.52 -103.04 -10.64
CA ALA A 270 -102.98 -103.66 -9.41
C ALA A 270 -104.45 -103.29 -9.07
N ALA A 271 -104.87 -102.05 -9.30
CA ALA A 271 -106.27 -101.64 -9.19
C ALA A 271 -107.16 -102.34 -10.23
N ARG A 272 -106.62 -102.61 -11.42
CA ARG A 272 -107.29 -103.32 -12.52
C ARG A 272 -107.53 -104.81 -12.23
N ALA A 273 -106.67 -105.44 -11.43
CA ALA A 273 -106.77 -106.84 -10.99
C ALA A 273 -107.78 -107.08 -9.84
N GLY A 274 -108.46 -106.02 -9.35
CA GLY A 274 -109.53 -106.14 -8.34
C GLY A 274 -109.06 -106.71 -6.99
N GLU A 275 -109.83 -107.64 -6.41
CA GLU A 275 -109.55 -108.23 -5.08
C GLU A 275 -108.19 -108.95 -5.01
N HIS A 276 -107.69 -109.50 -6.12
CA HIS A 276 -106.40 -110.21 -6.18
C HIS A 276 -105.18 -109.27 -6.22
N GLY A 277 -105.37 -107.99 -6.54
CA GLY A 277 -104.31 -106.99 -6.68
C GLY A 277 -104.08 -106.12 -5.45
N LYS A 278 -104.92 -106.21 -4.40
CA LYS A 278 -104.88 -105.32 -3.22
C LYS A 278 -103.52 -105.26 -2.52
N GLY A 279 -102.86 -106.40 -2.32
CA GLY A 279 -101.53 -106.43 -1.68
C GLY A 279 -100.43 -105.78 -2.53
N PHE A 280 -100.50 -105.94 -3.85
CA PHE A 280 -99.58 -105.31 -4.79
C PHE A 280 -99.82 -103.80 -4.92
N ALA A 281 -101.09 -103.36 -4.87
CA ALA A 281 -101.43 -101.94 -4.92
C ALA A 281 -100.85 -101.16 -3.73
N VAL A 282 -100.84 -101.76 -2.52
CA VAL A 282 -100.24 -101.13 -1.33
C VAL A 282 -98.73 -100.98 -1.50
N VAL A 283 -98.03 -102.01 -1.99
CA VAL A 283 -96.58 -101.94 -2.23
C VAL A 283 -96.25 -100.93 -3.34
N ALA A 284 -97.02 -100.91 -4.43
CA ALA A 284 -96.83 -99.96 -5.51
C ALA A 284 -97.05 -98.51 -5.07
N GLU A 285 -98.05 -98.24 -4.22
CA GLU A 285 -98.27 -96.91 -3.65
C GLU A 285 -97.16 -96.50 -2.67
N GLU A 286 -96.62 -97.44 -1.88
CA GLU A 286 -95.47 -97.17 -1.00
C GLU A 286 -94.19 -96.86 -1.79
N VAL A 287 -93.93 -97.59 -2.89
CA VAL A 287 -92.82 -97.30 -3.81
C VAL A 287 -93.02 -95.95 -4.50
N ARG A 288 -94.26 -95.58 -4.85
CA ARG A 288 -94.61 -94.27 -5.40
C ARG A 288 -94.29 -93.15 -4.42
N ASN A 289 -94.69 -93.30 -3.16
CA ASN A 289 -94.39 -92.35 -2.09
C ASN A 289 -92.88 -92.22 -1.84
N LEU A 290 -92.13 -93.33 -1.81
CA LEU A 290 -90.67 -93.32 -1.68
C LEU A 290 -89.99 -92.61 -2.87
N ALA A 291 -90.51 -92.79 -4.08
CA ALA A 291 -90.01 -92.12 -5.28
C ALA A 291 -90.30 -90.61 -5.26
N ASP A 292 -91.49 -90.20 -4.80
CA ASP A 292 -91.83 -88.78 -4.60
C ASP A 292 -90.98 -88.12 -3.50
N GLU A 293 -90.71 -88.82 -2.39
CA GLU A 293 -89.79 -88.34 -1.35
C GLU A 293 -88.35 -88.25 -1.87
N SER A 294 -87.90 -89.23 -2.65
CA SER A 294 -86.58 -89.22 -3.30
C SER A 294 -86.47 -88.05 -4.28
N ALA A 295 -87.51 -87.76 -5.07
CA ALA A 295 -87.54 -86.61 -5.97
C ALA A 295 -87.48 -85.27 -5.20
N LYS A 296 -88.19 -85.15 -4.07
CA LYS A 296 -88.09 -83.97 -3.20
C LYS A 296 -86.69 -83.81 -2.60
N ALA A 297 -86.06 -84.89 -2.14
CA ALA A 297 -84.69 -84.88 -1.63
C ALA A 297 -83.69 -84.47 -2.71
N VAL A 298 -83.81 -85.01 -3.92
CA VAL A 298 -83.02 -84.63 -5.10
C VAL A 298 -83.16 -83.13 -5.39
N GLN A 299 -84.39 -82.59 -5.37
CA GLN A 299 -84.61 -81.16 -5.61
C GLN A 299 -83.91 -80.28 -4.56
N MET A 300 -83.95 -80.68 -3.28
CA MET A 300 -83.23 -79.97 -2.22
C MET A 300 -81.71 -80.03 -2.42
N ILE A 301 -81.16 -81.21 -2.74
CA ILE A 301 -79.72 -81.36 -3.00
C ILE A 301 -79.31 -80.58 -4.24
N SER A 302 -80.10 -80.59 -5.31
CA SER A 302 -79.84 -79.82 -6.54
C SER A 302 -79.74 -78.32 -6.24
N THR A 303 -80.66 -77.80 -5.43
CA THR A 303 -80.64 -76.39 -4.98
C THR A 303 -79.39 -76.08 -4.15
N LEU A 304 -78.97 -77.00 -3.27
CA LEU A 304 -77.76 -76.85 -2.47
C LEU A 304 -76.49 -76.87 -3.34
N VAL A 305 -76.40 -77.76 -4.33
CA VAL A 305 -75.28 -77.85 -5.28
C VAL A 305 -75.19 -76.56 -6.12
N GLN A 306 -76.32 -76.03 -6.60
CA GLN A 306 -76.34 -74.75 -7.31
C GLN A 306 -75.86 -73.59 -6.42
N SER A 307 -76.23 -73.58 -5.14
CA SER A 307 -75.72 -72.60 -4.18
C SER A 307 -74.21 -72.73 -3.99
N ILE A 308 -73.69 -73.95 -3.82
CA ILE A 308 -72.25 -74.21 -3.69
C ILE A 308 -71.49 -73.75 -4.93
N GLN A 309 -71.99 -74.04 -6.13
CA GLN A 309 -71.38 -73.58 -7.39
C GLN A 309 -71.38 -72.05 -7.51
N ALA A 310 -72.45 -71.39 -7.08
CA ALA A 310 -72.51 -69.93 -7.05
C ALA A 310 -71.50 -69.33 -6.06
N ASP A 311 -71.39 -69.92 -4.86
CA ASP A 311 -70.42 -69.50 -3.84
C ASP A 311 -68.98 -69.73 -4.32
N VAL A 312 -68.69 -70.87 -4.96
CA VAL A 312 -67.38 -71.16 -5.56
C VAL A 312 -67.00 -70.10 -6.60
N LYS A 313 -67.90 -69.77 -7.54
CA LYS A 313 -67.65 -68.70 -8.53
C LYS A 313 -67.36 -67.36 -7.88
N LYS A 314 -68.08 -67.03 -6.80
CA LYS A 314 -67.86 -65.80 -6.05
C LYS A 314 -66.46 -65.79 -5.41
N VAL A 315 -66.06 -66.86 -4.73
CA VAL A 315 -64.73 -66.96 -4.10
C VAL A 315 -63.61 -66.91 -5.16
N VAL A 316 -63.77 -67.55 -6.31
CA VAL A 316 -62.80 -67.44 -7.43
C VAL A 316 -62.63 -66.00 -7.90
N SER A 317 -63.74 -65.26 -8.05
CA SER A 317 -63.70 -63.85 -8.44
C SER A 317 -62.99 -62.98 -7.39
N GLU A 318 -63.28 -63.19 -6.11
CA GLU A 318 -62.65 -62.46 -5.00
C GLU A 318 -61.14 -62.76 -4.91
N MET A 319 -60.75 -64.03 -5.06
CA MET A 319 -59.35 -64.46 -5.10
C MET A 319 -58.57 -63.85 -6.27
N LYS A 320 -59.17 -63.81 -7.46
CA LYS A 320 -58.54 -63.17 -8.63
C LYS A 320 -58.31 -61.69 -8.39
N GLN A 321 -59.30 -61.00 -7.82
CA GLN A 321 -59.16 -59.59 -7.45
C GLN A 321 -58.07 -59.38 -6.38
N GLN A 322 -57.94 -60.30 -5.42
CA GLN A 322 -56.89 -60.27 -4.41
C GLN A 322 -55.49 -60.40 -5.04
N VAL A 323 -55.30 -61.33 -5.98
CA VAL A 323 -54.03 -61.49 -6.73
C VAL A 323 -53.70 -60.23 -7.55
N ASP A 324 -54.69 -59.67 -8.26
CA ASP A 324 -54.49 -58.44 -9.04
C ASP A 324 -54.08 -57.26 -8.13
N THR A 325 -54.72 -57.15 -6.95
CA THR A 325 -54.40 -56.12 -5.95
C THR A 325 -52.99 -56.33 -5.38
N ALA A 326 -52.62 -57.57 -5.05
CA ALA A 326 -51.29 -57.94 -4.56
C ALA A 326 -50.20 -57.56 -5.58
N SER A 327 -50.42 -57.87 -6.86
CA SER A 327 -49.50 -57.52 -7.95
C SER A 327 -49.33 -56.00 -8.10
N ALA A 328 -50.41 -55.24 -7.97
CA ALA A 328 -50.35 -53.78 -7.99
C ALA A 328 -49.57 -53.21 -6.79
N GLU A 329 -49.77 -53.77 -5.59
CA GLU A 329 -49.00 -53.38 -4.39
C GLU A 329 -47.53 -53.75 -4.50
N ALA A 330 -47.18 -54.92 -5.06
CA ALA A 330 -45.80 -55.29 -5.31
C ALA A 330 -45.09 -54.26 -6.19
N LYS A 331 -45.73 -53.84 -7.30
CA LYS A 331 -45.18 -52.80 -8.18
C LYS A 331 -44.99 -51.46 -7.45
N ARG A 332 -45.95 -51.06 -6.61
CA ARG A 332 -45.83 -49.84 -5.78
C ARG A 332 -44.67 -49.93 -4.78
N ALA A 333 -44.52 -51.07 -4.11
CA ALA A 333 -43.44 -51.31 -3.17
C ALA A 333 -42.07 -51.28 -3.86
N THR A 334 -41.92 -51.94 -5.02
CA THR A 334 -40.69 -51.88 -5.83
C THR A 334 -40.35 -50.44 -6.22
N LYS A 335 -41.33 -49.67 -6.70
CA LYS A 335 -41.10 -48.27 -7.08
C LYS A 335 -40.68 -47.41 -5.89
N THR A 336 -41.25 -47.67 -4.72
CA THR A 336 -40.88 -46.96 -3.49
C THR A 336 -39.45 -47.30 -3.06
N ASN A 337 -39.05 -48.57 -3.19
CA ASN A 337 -37.68 -49.00 -2.91
C ASN A 337 -36.65 -48.34 -3.85
N GLU A 338 -36.96 -48.17 -5.14
CA GLU A 338 -36.12 -47.40 -6.08
C GLU A 338 -35.94 -45.94 -5.62
N ASN A 339 -37.01 -45.29 -5.15
CA ASN A 339 -36.94 -43.91 -4.66
C ASN A 339 -36.08 -43.80 -3.40
N VAL A 340 -36.18 -44.78 -2.48
CA VAL A 340 -35.33 -44.87 -1.28
C VAL A 340 -33.86 -45.00 -1.68
N GLN A 341 -33.53 -45.83 -2.68
CA GLN A 341 -32.16 -45.97 -3.17
C GLN A 341 -31.61 -44.66 -3.75
N SER A 342 -32.43 -43.92 -4.51
CA SER A 342 -32.05 -42.60 -5.03
C SER A 342 -31.85 -41.56 -3.92
N MET A 343 -32.63 -41.62 -2.84
CA MET A 343 -32.41 -40.78 -1.64
C MET A 343 -31.08 -41.12 -0.97
N THR A 344 -30.71 -42.40 -0.87
CA THR A 344 -29.42 -42.84 -0.30
C THR A 344 -28.24 -42.24 -1.08
N GLU A 345 -28.29 -42.27 -2.42
CA GLU A 345 -27.26 -41.66 -3.26
C GLU A 345 -27.15 -40.15 -3.01
N THR A 346 -28.30 -39.45 -2.94
CA THR A 346 -28.34 -38.01 -2.69
C THR A 346 -27.74 -37.64 -1.31
N ILE A 347 -28.04 -38.44 -0.28
CA ILE A 347 -27.50 -38.21 1.07
C ILE A 347 -26.00 -38.52 1.12
N HIS A 348 -25.51 -39.52 0.37
CA HIS A 348 -24.08 -39.74 0.23
C HIS A 348 -23.36 -38.54 -0.39
N THR A 349 -23.93 -37.95 -1.45
CA THR A 349 -23.39 -36.73 -2.05
C THR A 349 -23.39 -35.58 -1.04
N MET A 350 -24.48 -35.40 -0.28
CA MET A 350 -24.55 -34.38 0.78
C MET A 350 -23.47 -34.58 1.85
N ALA A 351 -23.26 -35.82 2.31
CA ALA A 351 -22.21 -36.14 3.27
C ALA A 351 -20.80 -35.81 2.73
N ALA A 352 -20.54 -36.08 1.45
CA ALA A 352 -19.28 -35.71 0.80
C ALA A 352 -19.08 -34.19 0.74
N SER A 353 -20.13 -33.42 0.38
CA SER A 353 -20.07 -31.96 0.37
C SER A 353 -19.81 -31.38 1.77
N VAL A 354 -20.32 -32.00 2.84
CA VAL A 354 -20.05 -31.58 4.22
C VAL A 354 -18.56 -31.74 4.58
N VAL A 355 -17.91 -32.81 4.12
CA VAL A 355 -16.47 -33.00 4.30
C VAL A 355 -15.68 -31.92 3.57
N GLU A 356 -16.04 -31.64 2.31
CA GLU A 356 -15.41 -30.59 1.51
C GLU A 356 -15.55 -29.20 2.17
N ILE A 357 -16.74 -28.87 2.70
CA ILE A 357 -16.95 -27.61 3.46
C ILE A 357 -16.00 -27.53 4.64
N SER A 358 -15.82 -28.62 5.39
CA SER A 358 -14.93 -28.66 6.55
C SER A 358 -13.47 -28.44 6.16
N GLU A 359 -13.04 -28.97 5.02
CA GLU A 359 -11.70 -28.74 4.47
C GLU A 359 -11.50 -27.28 4.04
N ILE A 360 -12.46 -26.70 3.33
CA ILE A 360 -12.43 -25.28 2.93
C ILE A 360 -12.34 -24.37 4.15
N VAL A 361 -13.11 -24.65 5.20
CA VAL A 361 -13.06 -23.89 6.45
C VAL A 361 -11.69 -24.00 7.12
N SER A 362 -11.09 -25.19 7.16
CA SER A 362 -9.73 -25.38 7.69
C SER A 362 -8.69 -24.54 6.94
N GLN A 363 -8.75 -24.53 5.60
CA GLN A 363 -7.88 -23.68 4.79
C GLN A 363 -8.16 -22.18 5.01
N GLN A 364 -9.42 -21.80 5.21
CA GLN A 364 -9.81 -20.43 5.53
C GLN A 364 -9.22 -19.97 6.87
N MET A 365 -9.18 -20.83 7.88
CA MET A 365 -8.52 -20.54 9.17
C MET A 365 -7.03 -20.25 9.04
N GLN A 366 -6.32 -21.00 8.20
CA GLN A 366 -4.89 -20.72 7.94
C GLN A 366 -4.70 -19.35 7.28
N LYS A 367 -5.57 -18.98 6.34
CA LYS A 367 -5.51 -17.66 5.67
C LYS A 367 -5.87 -16.52 6.62
N ILE A 368 -6.83 -16.72 7.51
CA ILE A 368 -7.19 -15.75 8.55
C ILE A 368 -5.98 -15.46 9.44
N GLU A 369 -5.32 -16.49 9.95
CA GLU A 369 -4.13 -16.33 10.80
C GLU A 369 -3.01 -15.56 10.08
N LEU A 370 -2.76 -15.90 8.82
CA LEU A 370 -1.76 -15.21 8.00
C LEU A 370 -2.13 -13.73 7.82
N THR A 371 -3.40 -13.44 7.52
CA THR A 371 -3.89 -12.08 7.32
C THR A 371 -3.83 -11.26 8.60
N ALA A 372 -4.14 -11.87 9.75
CA ALA A 372 -4.00 -11.23 11.07
C ALA A 372 -2.54 -10.82 11.32
N LYS A 373 -1.60 -11.74 11.09
CA LYS A 373 -0.17 -11.48 11.24
C LYS A 373 0.31 -10.34 10.32
N GLN A 374 -0.07 -10.37 9.05
CA GLN A 374 0.28 -9.31 8.09
C GLN A 374 -0.33 -7.96 8.48
N SER A 375 -1.55 -7.95 9.01
CA SER A 375 -2.19 -6.72 9.49
C SER A 375 -1.41 -6.13 10.67
N MET A 376 -0.96 -6.96 11.63
CA MET A 376 -0.11 -6.50 12.73
C MET A 376 1.24 -5.94 12.26
N GLU A 377 1.83 -6.52 11.21
CA GLU A 377 3.06 -6.00 10.60
C GLU A 377 2.84 -4.61 9.98
N VAL A 378 1.72 -4.39 9.28
CA VAL A 378 1.34 -3.08 8.75
C VAL A 378 1.10 -2.07 9.88
N ALA A 379 0.49 -2.47 10.99
CA ALA A 379 0.32 -1.61 12.17
C ALA A 379 1.66 -1.11 12.70
N SER A 380 2.63 -2.03 12.85
CA SER A 380 3.98 -1.71 13.31
C SER A 380 4.72 -0.78 12.34
N ILE A 381 4.56 -0.98 11.03
CA ILE A 381 5.11 -0.07 10.01
C ILE A 381 4.47 1.32 10.11
N ALA A 382 3.16 1.41 10.33
CA ALA A 382 2.46 2.68 10.51
C ALA A 382 2.97 3.42 11.76
N GLU A 383 3.15 2.73 12.89
CA GLU A 383 3.74 3.31 14.11
C GLU A 383 5.17 3.82 13.86
N ALA A 384 6.01 3.01 13.20
CA ALA A 384 7.37 3.41 12.85
C ALA A 384 7.40 4.61 11.88
N THR A 385 6.44 4.67 10.96
CA THR A 385 6.28 5.80 10.01
C THR A 385 5.88 7.07 10.73
N SER A 386 4.97 6.99 11.70
CA SER A 386 4.59 8.12 12.55
C SER A 386 5.77 8.62 13.39
N ALA A 387 6.53 7.71 14.00
CA ALA A 387 7.75 8.07 14.74
C ALA A 387 8.80 8.74 13.84
N GLY A 388 9.05 8.17 12.65
CA GLY A 388 9.97 8.75 11.67
C GLY A 388 9.49 10.12 11.15
N ALA A 389 8.18 10.33 11.03
CA ALA A 389 7.60 11.62 10.68
C ALA A 389 7.88 12.67 11.76
N GLU A 390 7.82 12.30 13.03
CA GLU A 390 8.14 13.19 14.15
C GLU A 390 9.63 13.58 14.17
N GLU A 391 10.53 12.62 13.91
CA GLU A 391 11.97 12.88 13.79
C GLU A 391 12.29 13.85 12.64
N VAL A 392 11.67 13.64 11.47
CA VAL A 392 11.83 14.54 10.32
C VAL A 392 11.25 15.92 10.61
N ARG A 393 10.14 16.02 11.35
CA ARG A 393 9.58 17.31 11.78
C ARG A 393 10.57 18.07 12.65
N ALA A 394 11.15 17.42 13.66
CA ALA A 394 12.16 18.01 14.54
C ALA A 394 13.40 18.48 13.76
N ALA A 395 13.91 17.67 12.82
CA ALA A 395 15.02 18.05 11.96
C ALA A 395 14.68 19.24 11.05
N THR A 396 13.43 19.32 10.58
CA THR A 396 12.95 20.44 9.76
C THR A 396 12.88 21.74 10.57
N GLU A 397 12.42 21.67 11.83
CA GLU A 397 12.41 22.81 12.76
C GLU A 397 13.84 23.32 13.04
N GLU A 398 14.80 22.41 13.27
CA GLU A 398 16.22 22.77 13.44
C GLU A 398 16.81 23.41 12.16
N GLN A 399 16.44 22.89 10.98
CA GLN A 399 16.86 23.44 9.71
C GLN A 399 16.34 24.87 9.50
N VAL A 400 15.08 25.15 9.86
CA VAL A 400 14.52 26.52 9.80
C VAL A 400 15.31 27.47 10.70
N ALA A 401 15.61 27.06 11.94
CA ALA A 401 16.42 27.87 12.85
C ALA A 401 17.84 28.15 12.31
N SER A 402 18.45 27.16 11.66
CA SER A 402 19.77 27.32 11.01
C SER A 402 19.73 28.28 9.81
N ILE A 403 18.64 28.26 9.04
CA ILE A 403 18.41 29.20 7.92
C ILE A 403 18.26 30.63 8.46
N GLU A 404 17.46 30.85 9.51
CA GLU A 404 17.32 32.16 10.15
C GLU A 404 18.66 32.69 10.68
N GLN A 405 19.47 31.82 11.30
CA GLN A 405 20.81 32.20 11.76
C GLN A 405 21.75 32.55 10.61
N THR A 406 21.65 31.84 9.49
CA THR A 406 22.46 32.10 8.29
C THR A 406 22.09 33.44 7.66
N ASP A 407 20.80 33.74 7.54
CA ASP A 407 20.29 35.02 7.05
C ASP A 407 20.76 36.19 7.95
N ALA A 408 20.66 36.04 9.27
CA ALA A 408 21.15 37.04 10.23
C ALA A 408 22.66 37.32 10.07
N LYS A 409 23.48 36.27 9.89
CA LYS A 409 24.93 36.43 9.65
C LYS A 409 25.23 37.05 8.29
N ALA A 410 24.45 36.73 7.26
CA ALA A 410 24.58 37.35 5.95
C ALA A 410 24.31 38.86 6.02
N MET A 411 23.28 39.26 6.77
CA MET A 411 22.96 40.66 7.01
C MET A 411 24.06 41.38 7.82
N GLU A 412 24.63 40.72 8.83
CA GLU A 412 25.78 41.27 9.57
C GLU A 412 26.98 41.49 8.65
N LEU A 413 27.31 40.51 7.78
CA LEU A 413 28.40 40.61 6.82
C LEU A 413 28.18 41.78 5.85
N LYS A 414 26.95 41.97 5.37
CA LYS A 414 26.59 43.11 4.52
C LYS A 414 26.87 44.44 5.21
N ILE A 415 26.44 44.60 6.46
CA ILE A 415 26.66 45.81 7.24
C ILE A 415 28.17 46.06 7.44
N GLN A 416 28.93 45.03 7.79
CA GLN A 416 30.39 45.14 7.97
C GLN A 416 31.10 45.55 6.66
N SER A 417 30.70 44.95 5.54
CA SER A 417 31.18 45.31 4.21
C SER A 417 30.84 46.76 3.85
N GLU A 418 29.61 47.23 4.14
CA GLU A 418 29.20 48.63 3.91
C GLU A 418 30.01 49.62 4.76
N GLU A 419 30.27 49.31 6.03
CA GLU A 419 31.15 50.10 6.90
C GLU A 419 32.58 50.18 6.35
N LEU A 420 33.14 49.05 5.90
CA LEU A 420 34.46 49.03 5.27
C LEU A 420 34.49 49.89 3.99
N TYR A 421 33.45 49.82 3.16
CA TYR A 421 33.33 50.64 1.97
C TYR A 421 33.26 52.14 2.28
N LYS A 422 32.55 52.54 3.35
CA LYS A 422 32.55 53.94 3.83
C LYS A 422 33.94 54.42 4.22
N VAL A 423 34.75 53.59 4.87
CA VAL A 423 36.12 53.92 5.25
C VAL A 423 36.99 54.13 4.01
N ILE A 424 36.87 53.27 3.01
CA ILE A 424 37.67 53.33 1.79
C ILE A 424 37.28 54.53 0.92
N ARG A 425 36.01 54.91 0.89
CA ARG A 425 35.53 56.11 0.20
C ARG A 425 36.14 57.43 0.71
N LYS A 426 36.76 57.45 1.90
CA LYS A 426 37.51 58.62 2.38
C LYS A 426 38.79 58.86 1.57
N PHE A 427 39.28 57.84 0.86
CA PHE A 427 40.44 57.96 -0.01
C PHE A 427 40.00 58.30 -1.44
N ASP A 428 40.29 59.52 -1.85
CA ASP A 428 39.98 60.05 -3.16
C ASP A 428 41.08 59.69 -4.18
N ARG A 429 40.69 58.93 -5.20
CA ARG A 429 41.55 58.52 -6.32
C ARG A 429 41.40 59.42 -7.56
N SER A 430 40.54 60.43 -7.51
CA SER A 430 40.34 61.36 -8.63
C SER A 430 41.58 62.22 -8.89
N VAL A 431 41.77 62.57 -10.15
CA VAL A 431 42.89 63.39 -10.64
C VAL A 431 42.32 64.77 -11.01
N ASP A 432 41.76 65.48 -10.03
CA ASP A 432 41.31 66.88 -10.20
C ASP A 432 42.43 67.88 -9.86
#